data_AF-A0A1M6VWW7-F1
#
_entry.id   AF-A0A1M6VWW7-F1
#
_cell.length_a   1.000
_cell.length_b   1.000
_cell.length_c   1.000
_cell.angle_alpha   90.00
_cell.angle_beta   90.00
_cell.angle_gamma   90.00
#
_symmetry.space_group_name_H-M   'P 1'
#
loop_
_entity.id
_entity.type
_entity.pdbx_description
1 polymer ?
#
loop_
_entity_poly.entity_id
_entity_poly.type
_entity_poly.pdbx_seq_one_letter_code
_entity_poly.pdbx_strand_id
1 'polypeptide(L)' 'YNMKLSANRAKATADYLIAAGIPSNRISYEGYGETELTNGCSNGVPCSKENHQLNRRSEFIVVE' A
#
# COMPACT_ATOMS: atom_id res chain seq x y z
N TYR A 1 11.74 4.41 -7.01
CA TYR A 1 10.55 4.00 -7.79
C TYR A 1 9.45 3.46 -6.89
N ASN A 2 9.67 2.35 -6.16
CA ASN A 2 8.63 1.69 -5.36
C ASN A 2 7.98 2.58 -4.30
N MET A 3 8.73 3.46 -3.63
CA MET A 3 8.15 4.44 -2.68
C MET A 3 7.08 5.34 -3.33
N LYS A 4 7.36 5.84 -4.53
CA LYS A 4 6.40 6.68 -5.27
C LYS A 4 5.20 5.84 -5.72
N LEU A 5 5.42 4.61 -6.17
CA LEU A 5 4.35 3.71 -6.58
C LEU A 5 3.41 3.35 -5.41
N SER A 6 3.95 3.02 -4.23
CA SER A 6 3.15 2.75 -3.04
C SER A 6 2.40 3.98 -2.56
N ALA A 7 3.03 5.16 -2.56
CA ALA A 7 2.36 6.41 -2.18
C ALA A 7 1.19 6.72 -3.12
N ASN A 8 1.36 6.53 -4.43
CA ASN A 8 0.29 6.70 -5.42
C ASN A 8 -0.86 5.71 -5.21
N ARG A 9 -0.56 4.45 -4.87
CA ARG A 9 -1.59 3.43 -4.55
C ARG A 9 -2.38 3.81 -3.30
N ALA A 10 -1.67 4.20 -2.23
CA ALA A 10 -2.29 4.61 -0.98
C ALA A 10 -3.20 5.84 -1.19
N LYS A 11 -2.73 6.83 -1.96
CA LYS A 11 -3.53 7.98 -2.36
C LYS A 11 -4.77 7.59 -3.17
N ALA A 12 -4.63 6.71 -4.16
CA ALA A 12 -5.77 6.29 -4.98
C ALA A 12 -6.87 5.60 -4.16
N THR A 13 -6.50 4.79 -3.18
CA THR A 13 -7.44 4.20 -2.23
C THR A 13 -8.12 5.26 -1.37
N ALA A 14 -7.36 6.22 -0.84
CA ALA A 14 -7.92 7.32 -0.06
C ALA A 14 -8.90 8.18 -0.89
N ASP A 15 -8.51 8.54 -2.12
CA ASP A 15 -9.34 9.31 -3.06
C ASP A 15 -10.67 8.58 -3.35
N TYR A 16 -10.63 7.26 -3.55
CA TYR A 16 -11.82 6.44 -3.77
C TYR A 16 -12.77 6.48 -2.57
N LEU A 17 -12.24 6.33 -1.35
CA LEU A 17 -13.04 6.39 -0.12
C LEU A 17 -13.66 7.77 0.12
N ILE A 18 -12.91 8.84 -0.19
CA ILE A 18 -13.41 10.21 -0.12
C ILE A 18 -14.53 10.42 -1.14
N ALA A 19 -14.35 9.94 -2.37
CA ALA A 19 -15.38 10.01 -3.41
C ALA A 19 -16.66 9.22 -3.04
N ALA A 20 -16.52 8.16 -2.24
CA ALA A 20 -17.63 7.40 -1.68
C ALA A 20 -18.31 8.09 -0.47
N GLY A 21 -17.84 9.26 -0.04
CA GLY A 21 -18.45 10.09 1.00
C GLY A 21 -17.78 10.01 2.37
N ILE A 22 -16.65 9.32 2.52
CA ILE A 22 -15.90 9.34 3.79
C ILE A 22 -15.17 10.69 3.93
N PRO A 23 -15.35 11.43 5.04
CA PRO A 23 -14.66 12.70 5.25
C PRO A 23 -13.13 12.52 5.18
N SER A 24 -12.46 13.40 4.43
CA SER A 24 -11.01 13.32 4.21
C SER A 24 -10.18 13.42 5.49
N ASN A 25 -10.69 14.13 6.51
CA ASN A 25 -10.04 14.23 7.82
C ASN A 25 -10.08 12.93 8.64
N ARG A 26 -10.84 11.91 8.21
CA ARG A 26 -10.86 10.58 8.81
C ARG A 26 -9.89 9.61 8.15
N ILE A 27 -9.18 10.02 7.11
CA ILE A 27 -8.33 9.15 6.31
C ILE A 27 -6.90 9.69 6.31
N SER A 28 -5.98 8.91 6.87
CA SER A 28 -4.55 9.04 6.64
C SER A 28 -4.09 7.92 5.69
N TYR A 29 -3.04 8.19 4.91
CA TYR A 29 -2.46 7.19 4.01
C TYR A 29 -0.95 7.41 3.89
N GLU A 30 -0.21 6.31 3.80
CA GLU A 30 1.25 6.31 3.64
C GLU A 30 1.67 5.15 2.73
N GLY A 31 2.78 5.33 2.00
CA GLY A 31 3.32 4.31 1.10
C GLY A 31 4.73 3.88 1.51
N TYR A 32 4.90 2.60 1.82
CA TYR A 32 6.15 2.03 2.35
C TYR A 32 7.09 1.40 1.31
N GLY A 33 6.75 1.43 0.02
CA GLY A 33 7.56 0.83 -1.04
C GLY A 33 7.83 -0.66 -0.77
N GLU A 34 9.10 -1.01 -0.55
CA GLU A 34 9.54 -2.37 -0.17
C GLU A 34 10.17 -2.41 1.23
N THR A 35 9.94 -1.42 2.10
CA THR A 35 10.52 -1.43 3.46
C THR A 35 9.77 -2.35 4.41
N GLU A 36 8.49 -2.64 4.13
CA GLU A 36 7.59 -3.44 4.97
C GLU A 36 7.03 -4.67 4.22
N LEU A 37 7.94 -5.49 3.66
CA LEU A 37 7.57 -6.74 3.00
C LEU A 37 7.13 -7.79 4.03
N THR A 38 6.10 -8.58 3.72
CA THR A 38 5.65 -9.69 4.59
C THR A 38 6.41 -10.98 4.34
N ASN A 39 7.30 -10.99 3.35
CA ASN A 39 8.17 -12.10 3.02
C ASN A 39 9.51 -11.58 2.48
N GLY A 40 10.45 -12.47 2.20
CA GLY A 40 11.79 -12.12 1.70
C GLY A 40 11.88 -11.69 0.23
N CYS A 41 10.76 -11.46 -0.46
CA CYS A 41 10.75 -11.16 -1.90
C CYS A 41 11.00 -9.68 -2.22
N SER A 42 12.22 -9.22 -1.94
CA SER A 42 12.71 -7.90 -2.31
C SER A 42 13.30 -7.86 -3.73
N ASN A 43 13.68 -6.66 -4.19
CA ASN A 43 14.36 -6.49 -5.47
C ASN A 43 15.61 -7.38 -5.61
N GLY A 44 15.69 -8.09 -6.73
CA GLY A 44 16.82 -8.97 -7.05
C GLY A 44 16.75 -10.36 -6.40
N VAL A 45 15.78 -10.63 -5.53
CA VAL A 45 15.55 -11.96 -4.96
C VAL A 45 14.68 -12.78 -5.91
N PRO A 46 15.12 -13.99 -6.35
CA PRO A 46 14.28 -14.90 -7.10
C PRO A 46 13.05 -15.29 -6.29
N CYS A 47 11.88 -14.84 -6.72
CA CYS A 47 10.61 -15.14 -6.08
C CYS A 47 9.52 -15.47 -7.10
N SER A 48 8.55 -16.28 -6.67
CA SER A 48 7.37 -16.57 -7.48
C SER A 48 6.49 -15.32 -7.63
N LYS A 49 5.66 -15.30 -8.68
CA LYS A 49 4.73 -14.18 -8.91
C LYS A 49 3.72 -14.07 -7.77
N GLU A 50 3.33 -15.20 -7.21
CA GLU A 50 2.42 -15.36 -6.07
C GLU A 50 3.02 -14.71 -4.82
N ASN A 51 4.29 -14.96 -4.52
CA ASN A 51 4.94 -14.36 -3.36
C ASN A 51 5.12 -12.84 -3.52
N HIS A 52 5.46 -12.36 -4.73
CA HIS A 52 5.46 -10.92 -4.99
C HIS A 52 4.06 -10.31 -4.89
N GLN A 53 2.99 -11.05 -5.22
CA GLN A 53 1.62 -10.57 -5.10
C GLN A 53 1.23 -10.29 -3.65
N LEU A 54 1.72 -11.10 -2.70
CA LEU A 54 1.48 -10.88 -1.26
C LEU A 54 2.02 -9.54 -0.77
N ASN A 55 3.13 -9.05 -1.35
CA ASN A 55 3.69 -7.73 -1.04
C ASN A 55 2.99 -6.58 -1.78
N ARG A 56 2.19 -6.85 -2.82
CA ARG A 56 1.36 -5.85 -3.51
C ARG A 56 0.03 -5.67 -2.80
N ARG A 57 0.06 -5.17 -1.57
CA ARG A 57 -1.11 -5.01 -0.70
C ARG A 57 -1.28 -3.57 -0.19
N SER A 58 -2.47 -3.26 0.29
CA SER A 58 -2.77 -2.08 1.11
C SER A 58 -3.40 -2.57 2.41
N GLU A 59 -2.92 -2.06 3.53
CA GLU A 59 -3.44 -2.40 4.86
C GLU A 59 -4.34 -1.28 5.37
N PHE A 60 -5.34 -1.65 6.18
CA PHE A 60 -6.29 -0.71 6.76
C PHE A 60 -6.25 -0.87 8.28
N ILE A 61 -5.89 0.21 8.97
CA ILE A 61 -5.80 0.26 10.43
C ILE A 61 -6.88 1.23 10.90
N VAL A 62 -7.78 0.75 11.76
CA VAL A 62 -8.79 1.59 12.41
C VAL A 62 -8.21 2.13 13.70
N VAL A 63 -8.25 3.45 13.87
CA VAL A 63 -7.76 4.17 15.05
C VAL A 63 -8.94 4.86 15.76
N GLU A 64 -8.75 5.21 17.04
CA GLU A 64 -9.75 5.90 17.87
C GLU A 64 -9.95 7.38 17.50
#